data_AF-A0A918U8L1-F1
#
_entry.id   AF-A0A918U8L1-F1
#
_cell.length_a   1.000
_cell.length_b   1.000
_cell.length_c   1.000
_cell.angle_alpha   90.00
_cell.angle_beta   90.00
_cell.angle_gamma   90.00
#
_symmetry.space_group_name_H-M   'P 1'
#
loop_
_entity.id
_entity.type
_entity.pdbx_description
1 polymer ?
#
loop_
_entity_poly.entity_id
_entity_poly.type
_entity_poly.pdbx_seq_one_letter_code
_entity_poly.pdbx_strand_id
1 'polypeptide(L)'
;MVQSMKGVTPELVTGEFVIIGRRHYPAKQAGQVVTRQDRRGFSTGEVLRAMTQLGFTCRTRPAAASAPLADPYGPASTSSALPLSA
;
A
#
# COMPACT_ATOMS: atom_id res chain seq x y z
N MET A 1 5.89 1.38 -21.81
CA MET A 1 5.92 0.61 -20.55
C MET A 1 5.33 -0.81 -20.68
N VAL A 2 4.11 -0.97 -21.22
CA VAL A 2 3.42 -2.29 -21.26
C VAL A 2 4.23 -3.39 -21.94
N GLN A 3 5.02 -3.06 -22.97
CA GLN A 3 5.89 -4.04 -23.64
C GLN A 3 6.95 -4.66 -22.70
N SER A 4 7.49 -3.89 -21.74
CA SER A 4 8.45 -4.39 -20.76
C SER A 4 7.85 -5.40 -19.79
N MET A 5 6.53 -5.38 -19.59
CA MET A 5 5.81 -6.32 -18.72
C MET A 5 5.41 -7.61 -19.44
N LYS A 6 5.64 -7.71 -20.75
CA LYS A 6 5.26 -8.89 -21.54
C LYS A 6 6.14 -10.08 -21.12
N GLY A 7 5.52 -11.21 -20.81
CA GLY A 7 6.21 -12.39 -20.29
C GLY A 7 6.57 -12.33 -18.80
N VAL A 8 6.28 -11.22 -18.11
CA VAL A 8 6.52 -11.12 -16.67
C VAL A 8 5.37 -11.77 -15.90
N THR A 9 5.71 -12.81 -15.15
CA THR A 9 4.79 -13.46 -14.20
C THR A 9 4.58 -12.56 -12.99
N PRO A 10 3.34 -12.19 -12.65
CA PRO A 10 3.05 -11.43 -11.44
C PRO A 10 3.39 -12.25 -10.20
N GLU A 11 4.08 -11.63 -9.26
CA GLU A 11 4.29 -12.14 -7.90
C GLU A 11 3.00 -12.01 -7.09
N LEU A 12 2.92 -12.72 -5.97
CA LEU A 12 1.76 -12.69 -5.08
C LEU A 12 1.49 -11.25 -4.59
N VAL A 13 0.27 -10.78 -4.82
CA VAL A 13 -0.17 -9.46 -4.37
C VAL A 13 -0.53 -9.51 -2.89
N THR A 14 0.36 -9.00 -2.05
CA THR A 14 0.17 -8.95 -0.59
C THR A 14 -0.43 -7.62 -0.11
N GLY A 15 -0.22 -6.52 -0.85
CA GLY A 15 -0.69 -5.18 -0.51
C GLY A 15 -1.03 -4.34 -1.74
N GLU A 16 -0.29 -3.27 -1.96
CA GLU A 16 -0.47 -2.31 -3.07
C GLU A 16 -0.04 -2.89 -4.43
N PHE A 17 -0.90 -2.72 -5.44
CA PHE A 17 -0.68 -3.24 -6.79
C PHE A 17 -1.17 -2.32 -7.89
N VAL A 18 -0.60 -2.52 -9.08
CA VAL A 18 -1.01 -1.87 -10.33
C VAL A 18 -1.63 -2.89 -11.27
N ILE A 19 -2.68 -2.49 -11.99
CA ILE A 19 -3.33 -3.31 -13.01
C ILE A 19 -2.68 -3.00 -14.36
N ILE A 20 -2.08 -4.01 -14.98
CA ILE A 20 -1.47 -3.90 -16.32
C ILE A 20 -2.09 -4.96 -17.21
N GLY A 21 -2.88 -4.50 -18.19
CA GLY A 21 -3.74 -5.38 -18.97
C GLY A 21 -4.78 -6.07 -18.08
N ARG A 22 -4.71 -7.40 -17.98
CA ARG A 22 -5.63 -8.22 -17.16
C ARG A 22 -5.00 -8.76 -15.88
N ARG A 23 -3.77 -8.36 -15.55
CA ARG A 23 -2.98 -8.91 -14.44
C ARG A 23 -2.70 -7.85 -13.39
N HIS A 24 -2.60 -8.29 -12.15
CA HIS A 24 -2.25 -7.45 -11.00
C HIS A 24 -0.78 -7.67 -10.68
N TYR A 25 -0.01 -6.59 -10.64
CA TYR A 25 1.41 -6.62 -10.32
C TYR A 25 1.68 -5.85 -9.04
N PRO A 26 2.40 -6.41 -8.05
CA PRO A 26 2.86 -5.64 -6.90
C PRO A 26 3.59 -4.39 -7.37
N ALA A 27 3.35 -3.24 -6.71
CA ALA A 27 3.90 -1.98 -7.21
C ALA A 27 5.44 -2.03 -7.30
N LYS A 28 6.09 -2.66 -6.31
CA LYS A 28 7.56 -2.81 -6.29
C LYS A 28 8.09 -3.68 -7.44
N GLN A 29 7.36 -4.72 -7.84
CA GLN A 29 7.72 -5.54 -9.00
C GLN A 29 7.57 -4.75 -10.30
N ALA A 30 6.44 -4.04 -10.48
CA ALA A 30 6.21 -3.23 -11.67
C ALA A 30 7.27 -2.13 -11.81
N GLY A 31 7.61 -1.44 -10.72
CA GLY A 31 8.69 -0.46 -10.67
C GLY A 31 10.01 -1.05 -11.15
N GLN A 32 10.44 -2.17 -10.58
CA GLN A 32 11.70 -2.82 -10.94
C GLN A 32 11.77 -3.19 -12.43
N VAL A 33 10.71 -3.78 -12.99
CA VAL A 33 10.73 -4.20 -14.41
C VAL A 33 10.82 -3.00 -15.34
N VAL A 34 10.15 -1.90 -14.98
CA VAL A 34 10.04 -0.70 -15.82
C VAL A 34 11.30 0.14 -15.77
N THR A 35 11.82 0.38 -14.56
CA THR A 35 13.02 1.21 -14.37
C THR A 35 14.30 0.40 -14.51
N ARG A 36 14.22 -0.93 -14.42
CA ARG A 36 15.37 -1.85 -14.30
C ARG A 36 16.25 -1.57 -13.08
N GLN A 37 15.72 -0.84 -12.09
CA GLN A 37 16.42 -0.54 -10.85
C GLN A 37 16.07 -1.55 -9.75
N ASP A 38 16.94 -1.69 -8.77
CA ASP A 38 16.70 -2.54 -7.61
C ASP A 38 15.45 -2.08 -6.83
N ARG A 39 14.68 -3.05 -6.30
CA ARG A 39 13.46 -2.75 -5.54
C ARG A 39 13.74 -1.87 -4.32
N ARG A 40 14.95 -1.83 -3.76
CA ARG A 40 15.30 -1.00 -2.59
C ARG A 40 15.45 0.49 -2.91
N GLY A 41 15.58 0.85 -4.20
CA GLY A 41 15.81 2.22 -4.63
C GLY A 41 14.58 3.13 -4.65
N PHE A 42 13.37 2.59 -4.50
CA PHE A 42 12.12 3.35 -4.58
C PHE A 42 11.04 2.78 -3.67
N SER A 43 10.12 3.63 -3.21
CA SER A 43 9.01 3.24 -2.35
C SER A 43 7.80 2.75 -3.15
N THR A 44 6.95 1.91 -2.53
CA THR A 44 5.70 1.42 -3.13
C THR A 44 4.81 2.60 -3.56
N GLY A 45 4.65 3.61 -2.68
CA GLY A 45 3.87 4.80 -2.96
C GLY A 45 4.41 5.67 -4.10
N GLU A 46 5.73 5.74 -4.30
CA GLU A 46 6.33 6.46 -5.43
C GLU A 46 5.97 5.78 -6.75
N VAL A 47 6.06 4.44 -6.80
CA VAL A 47 5.65 3.69 -7.98
C VAL A 47 4.17 3.89 -8.25
N LEU A 48 3.30 3.79 -7.24
CA LEU A 48 1.86 4.01 -7.45
C LEU A 48 1.56 5.42 -7.96
N ARG A 49 2.21 6.46 -7.43
CA ARG A 49 2.04 7.84 -7.91
C ARG A 49 2.44 7.95 -9.38
N ALA A 50 3.62 7.46 -9.73
CA ALA A 50 4.09 7.47 -11.11
C ALA A 50 3.16 6.69 -12.05
N MET A 51 2.71 5.50 -11.65
CA MET A 51 1.79 4.68 -12.45
C MET A 51 0.42 5.35 -12.61
N THR A 52 -0.09 5.98 -11.57
CA THR A 52 -1.35 6.74 -11.61
C THR A 52 -1.24 7.94 -12.54
N GLN A 53 -0.12 8.67 -12.50
CA GLN A 53 0.17 9.78 -13.43
C GLN A 53 0.28 9.32 -14.88
N LEU A 54 0.76 8.10 -15.12
CA LEU A 54 0.80 7.47 -16.44
C LEU A 54 -0.58 6.90 -16.87
N GLY A 55 -1.62 7.03 -16.05
CA GLY A 55 -2.98 6.59 -16.34
C GLY A 55 -3.28 5.13 -16.00
N PHE A 56 -2.40 4.43 -15.27
CA PHE A 56 -2.69 3.08 -14.80
C PHE A 56 -3.61 3.08 -13.59
N THR A 57 -4.43 2.04 -13.49
CA THR A 57 -5.24 1.79 -12.29
C THR A 57 -4.37 1.17 -11.20
N CYS A 58 -4.26 1.89 -10.08
CA CYS A 58 -3.59 1.44 -8.87
C CYS A 58 -4.63 1.10 -7.80
N ARG A 59 -4.43 0.01 -7.06
CA ARG A 59 -5.31 -0.39 -5.96
C ARG A 59 -4.49 -0.86 -4.76
N THR A 60 -5.03 -0.63 -3.57
CA THR A 60 -4.54 -1.28 -2.37
C THR A 60 -5.43 -2.48 -2.06
N ARG A 61 -4.84 -3.64 -1.82
CA ARG A 61 -5.60 -4.72 -1.20
C ARG A 61 -5.89 -4.26 0.23
N PRO A 62 -7.15 -4.30 0.71
CA PRO A 62 -7.39 -4.11 2.13
C PRO A 62 -6.54 -5.14 2.85
N ALA A 63 -5.53 -4.66 3.60
CA ALA A 63 -4.83 -5.51 4.53
C ALA A 63 -5.92 -6.10 5.42
N ALA A 64 -6.01 -7.42 5.51
CA ALA A 64 -6.74 -8.03 6.61
C ALA A 64 -6.19 -7.32 7.85
N ALA A 65 -7.00 -6.48 8.49
CA ALA A 65 -6.52 -5.55 9.49
C ALA A 65 -5.65 -6.35 10.44
N SER A 66 -4.34 -6.06 10.47
CA SER A 66 -3.53 -6.46 11.60
C SER A 66 -4.28 -5.84 12.76
N ALA A 67 -5.02 -6.67 13.51
CA ALA A 67 -5.77 -6.21 14.67
C ALA A 67 -4.80 -5.33 15.44
N PRO A 68 -5.18 -4.09 15.82
CA PRO A 68 -4.30 -3.29 16.66
C PRO A 68 -3.93 -4.21 17.82
N LEU A 69 -2.62 -4.47 17.96
CA LEU A 69 -2.09 -5.08 19.17
C LEU A 69 -2.73 -4.27 20.28
N ALA A 70 -3.64 -4.89 21.02
CA ALA A 70 -4.29 -4.25 22.13
C ALA A 70 -3.15 -3.79 23.04
N ASP A 71 -2.88 -2.48 23.04
CA ASP A 71 -2.04 -1.87 24.05
C ASP A 71 -2.61 -2.35 25.39
N PRO A 72 -1.85 -3.11 26.21
CA PRO A 72 -2.32 -3.48 27.54
C PRO A 72 -2.45 -2.25 28.46
N TYR A 73 -2.11 -1.07 27.96
CA TYR A 73 -2.23 0.21 28.62
C TYR A 73 -3.27 1.07 27.90
N GLY A 74 -4.55 0.78 28.14
CA GLY A 74 -5.66 1.56 27.61
C GLY A 74 -5.55 3.04 28.01
N PRO A 75 -6.11 3.98 27.22
CA PRO A 75 -6.11 5.38 27.60
C PRO A 75 -6.92 5.52 28.89
N ALA A 76 -6.22 5.83 29.98
CA ALA A 76 -6.84 6.27 31.22
C ALA A 76 -7.69 7.51 30.88
N SER A 77 -8.99 7.29 30.72
CA SER A 77 -9.97 8.36 30.62
C SER A 77 -10.05 8.98 32.01
N THR A 78 -9.29 10.03 32.25
CA THR A 78 -9.47 10.90 33.40
C THR A 78 -10.85 11.55 33.25
N SER A 79 -11.85 10.95 33.88
CA SER A 79 -13.14 11.60 34.09
C SER A 79 -12.87 12.85 34.91
N SER A 80 -12.89 14.01 34.24
CA SER A 80 -12.90 15.30 34.91
C SER A 80 -14.22 15.42 35.65
N ALA A 81 -14.21 15.12 36.94
CA ALA A 81 -15.33 15.39 37.84
C ALA A 81 -15.51 16.91 37.92
N LEU A 82 -16.56 17.43 37.30
CA LEU A 82 -17.07 18.76 37.59
C LEU A 82 -17.99 18.64 38.82
N PRO A 83 -17.71 19.27 39.95
CA PRO A 83 -18.68 19.35 41.03
C PRO A 83 -19.81 20.31 40.62
N LEU A 84 -21.01 19.76 40.56
CA LEU A 84 -22.27 20.49 40.61
C LEU A 84 -22.46 21.07 42.02
N SER A 85 -22.60 22.39 42.16
CA SER A 85 -23.32 23.14 43.21
C SER A 85 -23.02 24.64 43.04
N ALA A 86 -23.92 25.60 43.22
CA ALA A 86 -25.36 25.65 43.45
C ALA A 86 -25.82 27.06 43.03
#